data_AF-A0A8T4TZZ1-F1
#
_entry.id   AF-A0A8T4TZZ1-F1
#
_cell.length_a   1.000
_cell.length_b   1.000
_cell.length_c   1.000
_cell.angle_alpha   90.00
_cell.angle_beta   90.00
_cell.angle_gamma   90.00
#
_symmetry.space_group_name_H-M   'P 1'
#
loop_
_entity.id
_entity.type
_entity.pdbx_description
1 polymer ?
#
loop_
_entity_poly.entity_id
_entity_poly.type
_entity_poly.pdbx_seq_one_letter_code
_entity_poly.pdbx_strand_id
1 'polypeptide(L)'
;MNRKIIRKKIPAKIMILFLLAFILFLAGCAKKECTSNASCGGGNYCSADYKCYPLEKLSVTKTYTLESLIIGSSIIGYALYIRYFKSKKCH
;
A
#
# COMPACT_ATOMS: atom_id res chain seq x y z
N MET A 1 16.10 57.19 2.71
CA MET A 1 16.42 55.77 2.99
C MET A 1 16.57 55.04 1.65
N ASN A 2 17.78 55.03 1.07
CA ASN A 2 18.05 54.55 -0.30
C ASN A 2 18.37 53.05 -0.31
N ARG A 3 17.47 52.21 -0.81
CA ARG A 3 17.77 50.78 -1.07
C ARG A 3 18.48 50.64 -2.41
N LYS A 4 19.79 50.41 -2.40
CA LYS A 4 20.56 49.99 -3.58
C LYS A 4 20.21 48.54 -3.91
N ILE A 5 19.55 48.31 -5.05
CA ILE A 5 19.26 46.97 -5.58
C ILE A 5 20.54 46.43 -6.22
N ILE A 6 21.24 45.53 -5.52
CA ILE A 6 22.47 44.88 -6.01
C ILE A 6 22.06 43.80 -7.01
N ARG A 7 22.22 44.06 -8.32
CA ARG A 7 22.07 43.04 -9.36
C ARG A 7 23.27 42.11 -9.31
N LYS A 8 23.17 41.00 -8.57
CA LYS A 8 24.17 39.93 -8.61
C LYS A 8 24.13 39.28 -10.01
N LYS A 9 25.18 39.48 -10.81
CA LYS A 9 25.36 38.75 -12.06
C LYS A 9 25.69 37.30 -11.70
N ILE A 10 24.74 36.40 -11.89
CA ILE A 10 24.99 34.97 -11.73
C ILE A 10 25.99 34.58 -12.83
N PRO A 11 27.17 34.03 -12.48
CA PRO A 11 28.14 33.65 -13.48
C PRO A 11 27.57 32.52 -14.35
N ALA A 12 27.72 32.64 -15.67
CA ALA A 12 27.12 31.73 -16.66
C ALA A 12 27.45 30.25 -16.40
N LYS A 13 28.61 29.95 -15.78
CA LYS A 13 29.01 28.60 -15.36
C LYS A 13 28.03 27.97 -14.36
N ILE A 14 27.50 28.75 -13.41
CA ILE A 14 26.51 28.28 -12.43
C ILE A 14 25.19 27.96 -13.12
N MET A 15 24.79 28.77 -14.10
CA MET A 15 23.57 28.52 -14.88
C MET A 15 23.68 27.23 -15.71
N ILE A 16 24.82 26.99 -16.36
CA ILE A 16 25.06 25.76 -17.14
C ILE A 16 25.09 24.52 -16.23
N LEU A 17 25.72 24.61 -15.06
CA LEU A 17 25.75 23.52 -14.08
C LEU A 17 24.32 23.16 -13.62
N PHE A 18 23.48 24.17 -13.36
CA PHE A 18 22.10 23.96 -12.97
C PHE A 18 21.27 23.30 -14.09
N LEU A 19 21.50 23.72 -15.34
CA LEU A 19 20.84 23.13 -16.51
C LEU A 19 21.19 21.65 -16.68
N LEU A 20 22.47 21.30 -16.55
CA LEU A 20 22.94 19.90 -16.62
C LEU A 20 22.34 19.04 -15.49
N ALA A 21 22.30 19.55 -14.27
CA ALA A 21 21.67 18.87 -13.14
C ALA A 21 20.16 18.65 -13.39
N PHE A 22 19.47 19.62 -13.97
CA PHE A 22 18.05 19.53 -14.31
C PHE A 22 17.77 18.48 -15.38
N ILE A 23 18.62 18.39 -16.42
CA ILE A 23 18.50 17.36 -17.46
C ILE A 23 18.73 15.96 -16.89
N LEU A 24 19.76 15.78 -16.05
CA LEU A 24 20.03 14.49 -15.38
C LEU A 24 18.89 14.08 -14.44
N PHE A 25 18.28 15.04 -13.75
CA PHE A 25 17.10 14.81 -12.91
C PHE A 25 15.89 14.35 -13.74
N LEU A 26 15.59 15.03 -14.85
CA LEU A 26 14.50 14.66 -15.77
C LEU A 26 14.72 13.28 -16.42
N ALA A 27 15.97 12.97 -16.81
CA ALA A 27 16.32 11.66 -17.34
C ALA A 27 16.16 10.54 -16.28
N GLY A 28 16.31 10.87 -15.00
CA GLY A 28 16.01 9.97 -13.88
C GLY A 28 14.51 9.71 -13.70
N CYS A 29 13.66 10.73 -13.91
CA CYS A 29 12.20 10.61 -13.77
C CYS A 29 11.51 9.90 -14.94
N ALA A 30 12.13 9.85 -16.12
CA ALA A 30 11.54 9.27 -17.34
C ALA A 30 11.77 7.76 -17.51
N LYS A 31 12.20 7.04 -16.47
CA LYS A 31 12.43 5.60 -16.55
C LYS A 31 11.09 4.88 -16.41
N LYS A 32 10.46 4.57 -17.55
CA LYS A 32 9.40 3.56 -17.59
C LYS A 32 10.01 2.22 -17.20
N GLU A 33 9.60 1.66 -16.07
CA GLU A 33 10.13 0.39 -15.57
C GLU A 33 9.52 -0.80 -16.32
N CYS A 34 8.31 -0.65 -16.87
CA CYS A 34 7.65 -1.66 -17.67
C CYS A 34 6.77 -1.05 -18.78
N THR A 35 6.61 -1.78 -19.89
CA THR A 35 5.68 -1.42 -20.98
C THR A 35 4.58 -2.46 -21.17
N SER A 36 4.79 -3.67 -20.67
CA SER A 36 3.85 -4.77 -20.73
C SER A 36 4.04 -5.68 -19.51
N ASN A 37 3.07 -6.55 -19.23
CA ASN A 37 3.20 -7.52 -18.14
C ASN A 37 4.40 -8.47 -18.35
N ALA A 38 4.77 -8.75 -19.61
CA ALA A 38 5.94 -9.56 -19.93
C ALA A 38 7.28 -8.86 -19.61
N SER A 39 7.26 -7.52 -19.45
CA SER A 39 8.42 -6.75 -18.99
C SER A 39 8.66 -6.92 -17.49
N CYS A 40 7.64 -7.31 -16.74
CA CYS A 40 7.76 -7.62 -15.32
C CYS A 40 8.06 -9.12 -15.15
N GLY A 41 9.02 -9.46 -14.29
CA GLY A 41 9.34 -10.87 -13.97
C GLY A 41 8.12 -11.65 -13.48
N GLY A 42 8.14 -12.98 -13.62
CA GLY A 42 7.00 -13.83 -13.31
C GLY A 42 6.45 -13.60 -11.90
N GLY A 43 5.14 -13.34 -11.79
CA GLY A 43 4.47 -13.01 -10.53
C GLY A 43 4.21 -11.51 -10.31
N ASN A 44 4.53 -10.65 -11.28
CA ASN A 44 4.26 -9.21 -11.23
C ASN A 44 3.46 -8.75 -12.47
N TYR A 45 2.71 -7.64 -12.38
CA TYR A 45 2.00 -7.01 -13.49
C TYR A 45 2.44 -5.54 -13.67
N CYS A 46 2.32 -5.03 -14.89
CA CYS A 46 2.65 -3.65 -15.20
C CYS A 46 1.41 -2.76 -15.01
N SER A 47 1.51 -1.77 -14.13
CA SER A 47 0.43 -0.79 -13.91
C SER A 47 0.49 0.35 -14.94
N ALA A 48 -0.58 1.14 -15.01
CA ALA A 48 -0.67 2.34 -15.86
C ALA A 48 0.41 3.38 -15.54
N ASP A 49 0.99 3.32 -14.35
CA ASP A 49 2.13 4.15 -13.93
C ASP A 49 3.49 3.66 -14.48
N TYR A 50 3.50 2.65 -15.35
CA TYR A 50 4.69 2.01 -15.91
C TYR A 50 5.63 1.42 -14.85
N LYS A 51 5.06 0.97 -13.72
CA LYS A 51 5.74 0.30 -12.62
C LYS A 51 5.23 -1.14 -12.46
N CYS A 52 6.13 -2.04 -12.05
CA CYS A 52 5.77 -3.43 -11.76
C CYS A 52 5.23 -3.57 -10.34
N TYR A 53 4.06 -4.20 -10.21
CA TYR A 53 3.45 -4.52 -8.93
C TYR A 53 3.34 -6.03 -8.77
N PRO A 54 3.48 -6.58 -7.55
CA PRO A 54 3.26 -7.99 -7.32
C PRO A 54 1.81 -8.35 -7.65
N LEU A 55 1.64 -9.46 -8.38
CA LEU A 55 0.36 -10.14 -8.44
C LEU A 55 0.10 -10.63 -7.02
N GLU A 56 -0.81 -9.96 -6.32
CA GLU A 56 -1.25 -10.37 -5.00
C GLU A 56 -1.84 -11.77 -5.16
N LYS A 57 -1.04 -12.79 -4.85
CA LYS A 57 -1.55 -14.14 -4.66
C LYS A 57 -2.55 -13.96 -3.52
N LEU A 58 -3.84 -14.11 -3.79
CA LEU A 58 -4.85 -14.17 -2.74
C LEU A 58 -4.40 -15.23 -1.75
N SER A 59 -3.71 -14.80 -0.69
CA SER A 59 -3.46 -15.60 0.49
C SER A 59 -4.81 -15.62 1.17
N VAL A 60 -5.65 -16.59 0.79
CA VAL A 60 -6.88 -16.90 1.50
C VAL A 60 -6.51 -17.60 2.80
N THR A 61 -5.67 -16.97 3.62
CA THR A 61 -5.36 -17.41 4.98
C THR A 61 -6.20 -16.59 5.95
N LYS A 62 -7.50 -16.45 5.66
CA LYS A 62 -8.45 -16.03 6.69
C LYS A 62 -8.80 -17.27 7.50
N THR A 63 -8.12 -17.43 8.62
CA THR A 63 -8.48 -18.44 9.62
C THR A 63 -9.72 -17.97 10.37
N TYR A 64 -10.90 -18.50 10.03
CA TYR A 64 -12.17 -18.25 10.73
C TYR A 64 -12.29 -18.99 12.06
N THR A 65 -11.15 -19.36 12.65
CA THR A 65 -11.10 -20.20 13.84
C THR A 65 -11.72 -19.48 15.04
N LEU A 66 -11.49 -18.17 15.15
CA LEU A 66 -12.00 -17.37 16.27
C LEU A 66 -13.51 -17.13 16.14
N GLU A 67 -14.00 -16.83 14.93
CA GLU A 67 -15.42 -16.67 14.62
C GLU A 67 -16.17 -17.99 14.83
N SER A 68 -15.60 -19.11 14.37
CA SER A 68 -16.17 -20.44 14.58
C SER A 68 -16.22 -20.82 16.06
N LEU A 69 -15.22 -20.43 16.84
CA LEU A 69 -15.18 -20.67 18.29
C LEU A 69 -16.23 -19.84 19.03
N ILE A 70 -16.43 -18.58 18.64
CA ILE A 70 -17.48 -17.71 19.21
C ILE A 70 -18.87 -18.26 18.90
N ILE A 71 -19.14 -18.63 17.64
CA ILE A 71 -20.43 -19.19 17.25
C ILE A 71 -20.68 -20.52 17.96
N GLY A 72 -19.69 -21.43 17.96
CA GLY A 72 -19.79 -22.73 18.60
C GLY A 72 -20.02 -22.65 20.12
N SER A 73 -19.26 -21.80 20.82
CA SER A 73 -19.43 -21.59 22.27
C SER A 73 -20.78 -20.96 22.62
N SER A 74 -21.31 -20.07 21.77
CA SER A 74 -22.62 -19.44 21.99
C SER A 74 -23.76 -20.45 21.89
N ILE A 75 -23.71 -21.36 20.92
CA ILE A 75 -24.72 -22.43 20.74
C ILE A 75 -24.70 -23.38 21.95
N ILE A 76 -23.52 -23.83 22.36
CA ILE A 76 -23.37 -24.73 23.52
C ILE A 76 -23.82 -24.04 24.81
N GLY A 77 -23.41 -22.78 25.03
CA GLY A 77 -23.80 -21.99 26.18
C GLY A 77 -25.32 -21.80 26.28
N TYR A 78 -25.98 -21.49 25.17
CA TYR A 78 -27.43 -21.33 25.13
C TYR A 78 -28.17 -22.65 25.38
N ALA A 79 -27.70 -23.76 24.82
CA ALA A 79 -28.27 -25.09 25.07
C ALA A 79 -28.18 -25.50 26.55
N LEU A 80 -27.04 -25.23 27.19
CA LEU A 80 -26.86 -25.48 28.62
C LEU A 80 -27.70 -24.54 29.49
N TYR A 81 -27.81 -23.26 29.11
CA TYR A 81 -28.69 -22.30 29.76
C TYR A 81 -30.15 -22.78 29.76
N ILE A 82 -30.70 -23.15 28.59
CA ILE A 82 -32.08 -23.68 28.52
C ILE A 82 -32.24 -24.94 29.37
N ARG A 83 -31.29 -25.88 29.32
CA ARG A 83 -31.36 -27.11 30.11
C ARG A 83 -31.38 -26.83 31.61
N TYR A 84 -30.54 -25.90 32.08
CA TYR A 84 -30.50 -25.50 33.48
C TYR A 84 -31.82 -24.85 33.94
N PHE A 85 -32.37 -23.92 33.14
CA PHE A 85 -33.62 -23.24 33.47
C PHE A 85 -34.85 -24.16 33.35
N LYS A 86 -34.85 -25.11 32.40
CA LYS A 86 -35.90 -26.14 32.31
C LYS A 86 -35.86 -27.08 33.52
N SER A 87 -34.68 -27.39 34.04
CA SER A 87 -34.54 -28.22 35.25
C SER A 87 -35.04 -27.53 36.53
N LYS A 88 -35.02 -26.20 36.61
CA LYS A 88 -35.51 -25.45 37.79
C LYS A 88 -37.02 -25.20 37.82
N LYS A 89 -37.75 -25.45 36.72
CA LYS A 89 -39.22 -25.28 36.65
C LYS A 89 -40.02 -26.53 37.06
N CYS A 90 -39.34 -27.62 37.42
CA CYS A 90 -39.96 -28.88 37.86
C CYS A 90 -39.64 -29.20 39.32
N HIS A 91 -39.61 -28.19 40.20
CA HIS A 91 -39.53 -28.36 41.64
C HIS A 91 -40.44 -27.37 42.36
#